data_AF-A0A9J6GTW8-F1
#
_entry.id   AF-A0A9J6GTW8-F1
#
_cell.length_a   1.000
_cell.length_b   1.000
_cell.length_c   1.000
_cell.angle_alpha   90.00
_cell.angle_beta   90.00
_cell.angle_gamma   90.00
#
_symmetry.space_group_name_H-M   'P 1'
#
loop_
_entity.id
_entity.type
_entity.pdbx_description
1 polymer ?
#
loop_
_entity_poly.entity_id
_entity_poly.type
_entity_poly.pdbx_seq_one_letter_code
_entity_poly.pdbx_strand_id
1 'polypeptide(L)'
;MASSSRASATSPVRIFSRVCTSRLSKNAKQVIANVYARTRMRFTAKCVQEVLSVVSEDTGVSLRSVAKLKAECERGNLVSPKRRTRDVTISSTRTVKHDSFTVHAIRLKVQSMYAKREIPTLGSVRKAVNEDDDLPNFTKTTLWMLMKDMSFTYDQRIWNLGIIVWHRRYLRAIKEFRRPGRGNS
;
A
#
# COMPACT_ATOMS: atom_id res chain seq x y z
N MET A 1 -71.25 20.66 11.80
CA MET A 1 -69.81 20.41 12.04
C MET A 1 -69.37 19.26 11.15
N ALA A 2 -68.52 19.50 10.16
CA ALA A 2 -67.95 18.46 9.31
C ALA A 2 -66.43 18.57 9.36
N SER A 3 -65.81 17.76 10.22
CA SER A 3 -64.35 17.64 10.31
C SER A 3 -63.84 16.81 9.13
N SER A 4 -63.23 17.47 8.16
CA SER A 4 -62.53 16.80 7.06
C SER A 4 -61.17 16.30 7.55
N SER A 5 -61.08 15.00 7.81
CA SER A 5 -59.83 14.31 8.14
C SER A 5 -58.91 14.30 6.92
N ARG A 6 -57.76 14.98 7.04
CA ARG A 6 -56.70 14.99 6.02
C ARG A 6 -55.94 13.67 6.15
N ALA A 7 -56.10 12.76 5.19
CA ALA A 7 -55.23 11.59 5.08
C ALA A 7 -53.77 12.07 4.95
N SER A 8 -52.93 11.70 5.92
CA SER A 8 -51.51 11.98 5.84
C SER A 8 -50.91 11.14 4.70
N ALA A 9 -50.30 11.82 3.73
CA ALA A 9 -49.55 11.14 2.69
C ALA A 9 -48.31 10.51 3.35
N THR A 10 -48.40 9.23 3.69
CA THR A 10 -47.25 8.45 4.15
C THR A 10 -46.22 8.45 3.03
N SER A 11 -45.11 9.18 3.24
CA SER A 11 -44.02 9.23 2.28
C SER A 11 -43.50 7.81 2.02
N PRO A 12 -43.30 7.39 0.75
CA PRO A 12 -42.91 6.03 0.44
C PRO A 12 -41.64 5.62 1.21
N VAL A 13 -41.70 4.45 1.83
CA VAL A 13 -40.61 3.86 2.62
C VAL A 13 -39.40 3.68 1.72
N ARG A 14 -38.29 4.33 2.08
CA ARG A 14 -37.02 4.19 1.35
C ARG A 14 -36.36 2.88 1.76
N ILE A 15 -36.42 1.87 0.89
CA ILE A 15 -35.87 0.52 1.15
C ILE A 15 -34.33 0.55 1.22
N PHE A 16 -33.67 1.48 0.53
CA PHE A 16 -32.21 1.61 0.54
C PHE A 16 -31.75 3.06 0.72
N SER A 17 -30.73 3.29 1.54
CA SER A 17 -30.04 4.60 1.63
C SER A 17 -29.33 4.89 0.31
N ARG A 18 -29.54 6.07 -0.29
CA ARG A 18 -28.82 6.47 -1.51
C ARG A 18 -27.33 6.40 -1.26
N VAL A 19 -26.65 5.52 -1.99
CA VAL A 19 -25.19 5.43 -1.94
C VAL A 19 -24.63 6.65 -2.69
N CYS A 20 -24.31 7.71 -1.96
CA CYS A 20 -23.60 8.88 -2.47
C CYS A 20 -22.10 8.57 -2.66
N THR A 21 -21.75 7.51 -3.41
CA THR A 21 -20.36 7.26 -3.77
C THR A 21 -20.00 8.07 -5.01
N SER A 22 -19.00 8.93 -4.90
CA SER A 22 -18.50 9.74 -6.02
C SER A 22 -17.84 8.91 -7.13
N ARG A 23 -17.55 7.63 -6.89
CA ARG A 23 -16.88 6.72 -7.83
C ARG A 23 -17.54 5.35 -7.82
N LEU A 24 -18.20 5.02 -8.93
CA LEU A 24 -18.72 3.67 -9.19
C LEU A 24 -17.61 2.79 -9.80
N SER A 25 -17.48 1.57 -9.28
CA SER A 25 -16.63 0.52 -9.87
C SER A 25 -17.14 0.12 -11.26
N LYS A 26 -16.26 -0.42 -12.13
CA LYS A 26 -16.62 -0.93 -13.47
C LYS A 26 -17.84 -1.85 -13.41
N ASN A 27 -17.83 -2.78 -12.45
CA ASN A 27 -18.89 -3.78 -12.31
C ASN A 27 -20.21 -3.14 -11.92
N ALA A 28 -20.19 -2.16 -11.01
CA ALA A 28 -21.38 -1.41 -10.63
C ALA A 28 -21.96 -0.62 -11.82
N LYS A 29 -21.09 0.02 -12.62
CA LYS A 29 -21.51 0.71 -13.85
C LYS A 29 -22.17 -0.26 -14.84
N GLN A 30 -21.59 -1.46 -15.02
CA GLN A 30 -22.12 -2.48 -15.92
C GLN A 30 -23.50 -2.98 -15.48
N VAL A 31 -23.68 -3.23 -14.17
CA VAL A 31 -24.97 -3.65 -13.62
C VAL A 31 -26.04 -2.58 -13.89
N ILE A 32 -25.74 -1.31 -13.63
CA ILE A 32 -26.68 -0.21 -13.89
C ILE A 32 -27.02 -0.10 -15.38
N ALA A 33 -26.03 -0.25 -16.27
CA ALA A 33 -26.24 -0.24 -17.72
C ALA A 33 -27.14 -1.40 -18.18
N ASN A 34 -26.92 -2.61 -17.65
CA ASN A 34 -27.75 -3.78 -17.96
C ASN A 34 -29.20 -3.61 -17.46
N VAL A 35 -29.38 -3.03 -16.26
CA VAL A 35 -30.70 -2.69 -15.72
C VAL A 35 -31.39 -1.68 -16.62
N TYR A 36 -30.72 -0.61 -17.04
CA TYR A 36 -31.27 0.36 -17.99
C TYR A 36 -31.70 -0.29 -19.31
N ALA A 37 -30.85 -1.13 -19.92
CA ALA A 37 -31.19 -1.82 -21.17
C ALA A 37 -32.43 -2.71 -21.01
N ARG A 38 -32.53 -3.45 -19.90
CA ARG A 38 -33.68 -4.29 -19.58
C ARG A 38 -34.96 -3.46 -19.36
N THR A 39 -34.88 -2.36 -18.62
CA THR A 39 -36.03 -1.48 -18.35
C THR A 39 -36.50 -0.80 -19.64
N ARG A 40 -35.58 -0.43 -20.53
CA ARG A 40 -35.92 0.14 -21.84
C ARG A 40 -36.64 -0.87 -22.75
N MET A 41 -36.23 -2.13 -22.72
CA MET A 41 -36.91 -3.21 -23.45
C MET A 41 -38.30 -3.50 -22.88
N ARG A 42 -38.47 -3.43 -21.56
CA ARG A 42 -39.78 -3.64 -20.90
C ARG A 42 -40.75 -2.48 -21.12
N PHE A 43 -40.24 -1.26 -21.23
CA PHE A 43 -41.04 -0.05 -21.39
C PHE A 43 -40.60 0.73 -22.63
N THR A 44 -40.95 0.19 -23.81
CA THR A 44 -40.58 0.78 -25.10
C THR A 44 -41.30 2.11 -25.37
N ALA A 45 -42.55 2.24 -24.95
CA ALA A 45 -43.39 3.43 -25.16
C ALA A 45 -43.11 4.59 -24.17
N LYS A 46 -42.41 4.34 -23.05
CA LYS A 46 -42.15 5.36 -22.03
C LYS A 46 -41.07 6.34 -22.48
N CYS A 47 -41.16 7.56 -21.96
CA CYS A 47 -40.13 8.56 -22.21
C CYS A 47 -38.80 8.16 -21.53
N VAL A 48 -37.68 8.67 -22.05
CA VAL A 48 -36.34 8.33 -21.52
C VAL A 48 -36.20 8.78 -20.06
N GLN A 49 -36.81 9.90 -19.68
CA GLN A 49 -36.76 10.41 -18.31
C GLN A 49 -37.46 9.48 -17.31
N GLU A 50 -38.62 8.93 -17.65
CA GLU A 50 -39.31 7.94 -16.83
C GLU A 50 -38.48 6.67 -16.64
N VAL A 51 -37.87 6.17 -17.73
CA VAL A 51 -36.98 4.99 -17.66
C VAL A 51 -35.80 5.25 -16.73
N LEU A 52 -35.20 6.45 -16.79
CA LEU A 52 -34.11 6.83 -15.88
C LEU A 52 -34.56 6.97 -14.43
N SER A 53 -35.79 7.43 -14.18
CA SER A 53 -36.36 7.49 -12.82
C SER A 53 -36.53 6.09 -12.24
N VAL A 54 -37.12 5.17 -12.99
CA VAL A 54 -37.29 3.77 -12.57
C VAL A 54 -35.94 3.13 -12.28
N VAL A 55 -34.94 3.30 -13.16
CA VAL A 55 -33.59 2.75 -12.93
C VAL A 55 -32.92 3.38 -11.71
N SER A 56 -33.15 4.67 -11.44
CA SER A 56 -32.63 5.36 -10.25
C SER A 56 -33.23 4.79 -8.96
N GLU A 57 -34.53 4.50 -8.96
CA GLU A 57 -35.24 3.88 -7.85
C GLU A 57 -34.78 2.44 -7.62
N ASP A 58 -34.69 1.64 -8.68
CA ASP A 58 -34.27 0.23 -8.63
C ASP A 58 -32.81 0.06 -8.18
N THR A 59 -31.91 0.94 -8.62
CA THR A 59 -30.47 0.83 -8.33
C THR A 59 -30.02 1.63 -7.10
N GLY A 60 -30.88 2.51 -6.56
CA GLY A 60 -30.53 3.40 -5.44
C GLY A 60 -29.47 4.47 -5.80
N VAL A 61 -29.21 4.69 -7.10
CA VAL A 61 -28.22 5.63 -7.63
C VAL A 61 -28.91 6.90 -8.09
N SER A 62 -28.28 8.06 -7.92
CA SER A 62 -28.87 9.33 -8.34
C SER A 62 -29.19 9.37 -9.84
N LEU A 63 -30.31 9.99 -10.21
CA LEU A 63 -30.74 10.14 -11.62
C LEU A 63 -29.65 10.77 -12.49
N ARG A 64 -28.94 11.78 -11.97
CA ARG A 64 -27.80 12.41 -12.65
C ARG A 64 -26.68 11.42 -12.96
N SER A 65 -26.36 10.53 -12.02
CA SER A 65 -25.34 9.49 -12.23
C SER A 65 -25.79 8.46 -13.25
N VAL A 66 -27.05 8.01 -13.22
CA VAL A 66 -27.60 7.07 -14.22
C VAL A 66 -27.59 7.70 -15.63
N ALA A 67 -28.02 8.95 -15.76
CA ALA A 67 -27.98 9.68 -17.03
C ALA A 67 -26.54 9.83 -17.56
N LYS A 68 -25.58 10.12 -16.68
CA LYS A 68 -24.16 10.17 -17.03
C LYS A 68 -23.64 8.80 -17.48
N LEU A 69 -24.02 7.72 -16.80
CA LEU A 69 -23.63 6.35 -17.18
C LEU A 69 -24.22 5.92 -18.52
N LYS A 70 -25.47 6.29 -18.81
CA LYS A 70 -26.09 6.09 -20.13
C LYS A 70 -25.23 6.74 -21.22
N ALA A 71 -24.87 8.02 -21.05
CA ALA A 71 -24.03 8.74 -22.00
C ALA A 71 -22.60 8.16 -22.10
N GLU A 72 -22.02 7.69 -20.99
CA GLU A 72 -20.73 6.97 -20.99
C GLU A 72 -20.81 5.64 -21.75
N CYS A 73 -21.93 4.93 -21.66
CA CYS A 73 -22.17 3.66 -22.35
C CYS A 73 -22.39 3.84 -23.86
N GLU A 74 -23.12 4.88 -24.27
CA GLU A 74 -23.31 5.22 -25.70
C GLU A 74 -21.99 5.58 -26.38
N ARG A 75 -21.03 6.12 -25.62
CA ARG A 75 -19.66 6.41 -26.09
C ARG A 75 -18.76 5.16 -26.17
N GLY A 76 -19.28 3.98 -25.85
CA GLY A 76 -18.60 2.69 -25.99
C GLY A 76 -18.14 2.09 -24.67
N ASN A 77 -17.04 2.58 -24.09
CA ASN A 77 -16.38 1.89 -22.98
C ASN A 77 -16.64 2.52 -21.60
N LEU A 78 -17.25 1.74 -20.71
CA LEU A 78 -17.36 2.06 -19.27
C LEU A 78 -15.96 1.98 -18.62
N VAL A 79 -15.28 3.11 -18.60
CA VAL A 79 -13.95 3.23 -17.98
C VAL A 79 -14.12 3.43 -16.47
N SER A 80 -13.44 2.59 -15.69
CA SER A 80 -13.20 2.89 -14.27
C SER A 80 -12.19 4.02 -14.16
N PRO A 81 -12.32 4.94 -13.18
CA PRO A 81 -11.26 5.89 -12.90
C PRO A 81 -9.92 5.16 -12.82
N LYS A 82 -9.00 5.45 -13.76
CA LYS A 82 -7.69 4.80 -13.80
C LYS A 82 -7.04 5.08 -12.45
N ARG A 83 -6.80 4.03 -11.63
CA ARG A 83 -5.90 4.18 -10.49
C ARG A 83 -4.60 4.71 -11.09
N ARG A 84 -4.14 5.88 -10.65
CA ARG A 84 -2.79 6.32 -10.96
C ARG A 84 -1.88 5.24 -10.38
N THR A 85 -1.41 4.33 -11.24
CA THR A 85 -0.25 3.51 -10.92
C THR A 85 0.84 4.53 -10.67
N ARG A 86 1.32 4.61 -9.42
CA ARG A 86 2.58 5.32 -9.17
C ARG A 86 3.57 4.67 -10.11
N ASP A 87 4.12 5.44 -11.03
CA ASP A 87 5.14 4.97 -11.95
C ASP A 87 6.38 4.69 -11.10
N VAL A 88 6.50 3.45 -10.60
CA VAL A 88 7.57 3.03 -9.69
C VAL A 88 8.90 2.92 -10.46
N THR A 89 8.84 2.87 -11.78
CA THR A 89 9.87 2.23 -12.60
C THR A 89 11.12 3.07 -12.83
N ILE A 90 11.11 4.40 -12.68
CA ILE A 90 12.30 5.22 -12.97
C ILE A 90 12.52 6.41 -12.00
N SER A 91 11.46 6.99 -11.42
CA SER A 91 11.57 8.27 -10.67
C SER A 91 11.75 8.14 -9.14
N SER A 92 11.59 6.93 -8.58
CA SER A 92 11.40 6.77 -7.13
C SER A 92 12.54 6.13 -6.35
N THR A 93 13.52 5.52 -7.02
CA THR A 93 14.71 4.98 -6.35
C THR A 93 15.50 6.13 -5.76
N ARG A 94 15.77 6.05 -4.45
CA ARG A 94 16.45 7.15 -3.75
C ARG A 94 17.90 7.30 -4.21
N THR A 95 18.47 6.28 -4.82
CA THR A 95 19.76 6.32 -5.52
C THR A 95 19.78 7.26 -6.73
N VAL A 96 18.62 7.56 -7.33
CA VAL A 96 18.51 8.59 -8.39
C VAL A 96 18.32 9.99 -7.79
N LYS A 97 17.78 10.07 -6.57
CA LYS A 97 17.53 11.34 -5.87
C LYS A 97 18.73 11.86 -5.09
N HIS A 98 19.60 10.96 -4.64
CA HIS A 98 20.84 11.31 -3.96
C HIS A 98 22.01 11.13 -4.92
N ASP A 99 22.99 12.02 -4.84
CA ASP A 99 24.17 11.93 -5.69
C ASP A 99 24.94 10.63 -5.44
N SER A 100 25.62 10.18 -6.48
CA SER A 100 26.52 9.03 -6.47
C SER A 100 27.55 9.10 -5.33
N PHE A 101 28.06 10.31 -5.03
CA PHE A 101 28.96 10.58 -3.92
C PHE A 101 28.31 10.22 -2.57
N THR A 102 27.09 10.69 -2.33
CA THR A 102 26.36 10.43 -1.08
C THR A 102 26.11 8.93 -0.88
N VAL A 103 25.72 8.23 -1.95
CA VAL A 103 25.50 6.78 -1.94
C VAL A 103 26.81 6.05 -1.60
N HIS A 104 27.92 6.47 -2.21
CA HIS A 104 29.24 5.89 -1.97
C HIS A 104 29.72 6.12 -0.53
N ALA A 105 29.59 7.35 -0.02
CA ALA A 105 29.98 7.71 1.33
C ALA A 105 29.21 6.90 2.40
N ILE A 106 27.90 6.70 2.22
CA ILE A 106 27.12 5.84 3.13
C ILE A 106 27.62 4.40 3.08
N ARG A 107 27.94 3.87 1.89
CA ARG A 107 28.52 2.52 1.74
C ARG A 107 29.85 2.40 2.48
N LEU A 108 30.73 3.40 2.38
CA LEU A 108 32.00 3.45 3.12
C LEU A 108 31.78 3.48 4.64
N LYS A 109 30.82 4.25 5.14
CA LYS A 109 30.48 4.25 6.58
C LYS A 109 30.07 2.86 7.05
N VAL A 110 29.19 2.18 6.31
CA VAL A 110 28.78 0.81 6.63
C VAL A 110 29.98 -0.15 6.63
N GLN A 111 30.85 -0.07 5.61
CA GLN A 111 32.06 -0.89 5.54
C GLN A 111 33.03 -0.61 6.69
N SER A 112 33.19 0.65 7.10
CA SER A 112 34.05 1.03 8.23
C SER A 112 33.58 0.41 9.55
N MET A 113 32.25 0.28 9.76
CA MET A 113 31.70 -0.40 10.93
C MET A 113 32.04 -1.89 10.94
N TYR A 114 31.93 -2.56 9.78
CA TYR A 114 32.36 -3.95 9.64
C TYR A 114 33.85 -4.13 9.92
N ALA A 115 34.70 -3.21 9.44
CA ALA A 115 36.15 -3.24 9.71
C ALA A 115 36.46 -3.12 11.21
N LYS A 116 35.69 -2.30 11.94
CA LYS A 116 35.76 -2.15 13.39
C LYS A 116 35.12 -3.31 14.17
N ARG A 117 34.60 -4.33 13.50
CA ARG A 117 33.85 -5.47 14.08
C ARG A 117 32.57 -5.05 14.83
N GLU A 118 32.01 -3.91 14.47
CA GLU A 118 30.72 -3.44 14.96
C GLU A 118 29.61 -3.88 14.01
N ILE A 119 28.44 -4.24 14.55
CA ILE A 119 27.28 -4.60 13.72
C ILE A 119 26.63 -3.30 13.24
N PRO A 120 26.60 -3.02 11.92
CA PRO A 120 25.99 -1.80 11.41
C PRO A 120 24.48 -1.88 11.51
N THR A 121 23.94 -1.39 12.62
CA THR A 121 22.49 -1.21 12.76
C THR A 121 22.04 0.04 12.02
N LEU A 122 20.79 0.08 11.56
CA LEU A 122 20.22 1.28 10.93
C LEU A 122 20.35 2.53 11.81
N GLY A 123 20.27 2.38 13.13
CA GLY A 123 20.45 3.46 14.10
C GLY A 123 21.89 3.97 14.13
N SER A 124 22.86 3.05 14.21
CA SER A 124 24.29 3.38 14.21
C SER A 124 24.70 4.05 12.90
N VAL A 125 24.29 3.50 11.76
CA VAL A 125 24.58 4.06 10.43
C VAL A 125 23.98 5.46 10.29
N ARG A 126 22.72 5.66 10.73
CA ARG A 126 22.10 6.99 10.68
C ARG A 126 22.84 8.03 11.51
N LYS A 127 23.31 7.66 12.70
CA LYS A 127 24.12 8.57 13.54
C LYS A 127 25.41 8.95 12.83
N ALA A 128 26.17 7.95 12.37
CA ALA A 128 27.47 8.17 11.71
C ALA A 128 27.38 8.94 10.38
N VAL A 129 26.21 8.92 9.73
CA VAL A 129 25.94 9.70 8.51
C VAL A 129 25.50 11.13 8.85
N ASN A 130 24.66 11.31 9.86
CA ASN A 130 24.18 12.64 10.26
C ASN A 130 25.22 13.45 11.06
N GLU A 131 26.23 12.80 11.63
CA GLU A 131 27.39 13.43 12.28
C GLU A 131 28.44 13.92 11.28
N ASP A 132 28.30 13.58 10.00
CA ASP A 132 29.23 13.94 8.95
C ASP A 132 28.71 15.18 8.21
N ASP A 133 29.43 16.31 8.33
CA ASP A 133 29.00 17.60 7.78
C ASP A 133 28.94 17.61 6.23
N ASP A 134 29.67 16.68 5.59
CA ASP A 134 29.69 16.52 4.13
C ASP A 134 28.47 15.73 3.60
N LEU A 135 27.66 15.15 4.49
CA LEU A 135 26.48 14.35 4.13
C LEU A 135 25.17 15.04 4.54
N PRO A 136 24.10 14.90 3.73
CA PRO A 136 22.80 15.41 4.09
C PRO A 136 22.21 14.60 5.26
N ASN A 137 21.42 15.26 6.09
CA ASN A 137 20.71 14.61 7.19
C ASN A 137 19.61 13.66 6.69
N PHE A 138 19.61 12.41 7.18
CA PHE A 138 18.61 11.41 6.82
C PHE A 138 17.66 11.07 7.97
N THR A 139 16.40 10.85 7.61
CA THR A 139 15.44 10.17 8.50
C THR A 139 15.68 8.65 8.48
N LYS A 140 15.18 7.95 9.51
CA LYS A 140 15.33 6.49 9.62
C LYS A 140 14.72 5.75 8.42
N THR A 141 13.54 6.16 7.96
CA THR A 141 12.83 5.54 6.84
C THR A 141 13.50 5.84 5.50
N THR A 142 13.98 7.07 5.28
CA THR A 142 14.71 7.43 4.06
C THR A 142 16.02 6.66 3.94
N LEU A 143 16.80 6.56 5.02
CA LEU A 143 18.05 5.82 5.04
C LEU A 143 17.83 4.33 4.82
N TRP A 144 16.82 3.73 5.47
CA TRP A 144 16.49 2.32 5.28
C TRP A 144 16.13 1.99 3.83
N MET A 145 15.31 2.83 3.19
CA MET A 145 14.97 2.67 1.78
C MET A 145 16.20 2.84 0.88
N LEU A 146 17.06 3.82 1.15
CA LEU A 146 18.30 4.04 0.40
C LEU A 146 19.26 2.85 0.52
N MET A 147 19.41 2.29 1.73
CA MET A 147 20.20 1.08 1.97
C MET A 147 19.63 -0.13 1.21
N LYS A 148 18.31 -0.27 1.16
CA LYS A 148 17.64 -1.32 0.38
C LYS A 148 17.89 -1.16 -1.12
N ASP A 149 17.86 0.07 -1.64
CA ASP A 149 18.17 0.39 -3.03
C ASP A 149 19.65 0.10 -3.37
N MET A 150 20.56 0.19 -2.38
CA MET A 150 21.97 -0.20 -2.48
C MET A 150 22.23 -1.71 -2.33
N SER A 151 21.18 -2.53 -2.31
CA SER A 151 21.22 -3.98 -2.11
C SER A 151 21.67 -4.42 -0.71
N PHE A 152 21.61 -3.56 0.31
CA PHE A 152 21.77 -4.02 1.69
C PHE A 152 20.49 -4.68 2.19
N THR A 153 20.63 -5.89 2.73
CA THR A 153 19.53 -6.60 3.39
C THR A 153 19.62 -6.40 4.89
N TYR A 154 18.47 -6.09 5.50
CA TYR A 154 18.33 -6.12 6.95
C TYR A 154 17.96 -7.55 7.35
N ASP A 155 18.89 -8.25 7.97
CA ASP A 155 18.61 -9.55 8.58
C ASP A 155 18.42 -9.37 10.09
N GLN A 156 17.32 -9.88 10.64
CA GLN A 156 17.05 -9.87 12.07
C GLN A 156 17.90 -10.89 12.84
N ARG A 157 18.85 -11.54 12.17
CA ARG A 157 19.61 -12.65 12.73
C ARG A 157 20.82 -12.18 13.52
N ILE A 158 20.56 -12.08 14.82
CA ILE A 158 21.48 -12.49 15.88
C ILE A 158 22.13 -13.79 15.40
N TRP A 159 23.38 -13.73 14.94
CA TRP A 159 24.19 -14.92 14.79
C TRP A 159 24.00 -15.75 16.04
N ASN A 160 23.68 -17.03 15.87
CA ASN A 160 23.56 -18.00 16.94
C ASN A 160 24.73 -17.80 17.94
N LEU A 161 24.54 -16.95 18.95
CA LEU A 161 25.57 -16.69 19.96
C LEU A 161 25.89 -18.03 20.63
N GLY A 162 24.90 -18.94 20.69
CA GLY A 162 25.07 -20.35 21.00
C GLY A 162 26.19 -21.05 20.22
N ILE A 163 26.30 -20.91 18.89
CA ILE A 163 27.34 -21.57 18.08
C ILE A 163 28.72 -20.97 18.36
N ILE A 164 28.83 -19.64 18.43
CA ILE A 164 30.11 -18.96 18.73
C ILE A 164 30.57 -19.27 20.16
N VAL A 165 29.65 -19.24 21.13
CA VAL A 165 29.90 -19.58 22.53
C VAL A 165 30.26 -21.06 22.66
N TRP A 166 29.57 -21.95 21.94
CA TRP A 166 29.87 -23.38 21.91
C TRP A 166 31.26 -23.64 21.34
N HIS A 167 31.60 -23.00 20.22
CA HIS A 167 32.94 -23.10 19.63
C HIS A 167 34.03 -22.60 20.59
N ARG A 168 33.81 -21.47 21.27
CA ARG A 168 34.74 -20.95 22.29
C ARG A 168 34.87 -21.85 23.51
N ARG A 169 33.80 -22.54 23.93
CA ARG A 169 33.84 -23.55 25.00
C ARG A 169 34.58 -24.80 24.55
N TYR A 170 34.29 -25.28 23.35
CA TYR A 170 34.91 -26.44 22.74
C TYR A 170 36.43 -26.26 22.57
N LEU A 171 36.89 -25.12 22.04
CA LEU A 171 38.31 -24.82 21.91
C LEU A 171 39.02 -24.71 23.27
N ARG A 172 38.35 -24.14 24.30
CA ARG A 172 38.87 -24.13 25.67
C ARG A 172 39.01 -25.54 26.23
N ALA A 173 38.02 -26.40 26.01
CA ALA A 173 38.05 -27.79 26.43
C ALA A 173 39.22 -28.54 25.76
N ILE A 174 39.38 -28.43 24.44
CA ILE A 174 40.52 -29.05 23.72
C ILE A 174 41.86 -28.54 24.25
N LYS A 175 41.99 -27.24 24.50
CA LYS A 175 43.23 -26.65 25.03
C LYS A 175 43.56 -27.23 26.41
N GLU A 176 42.55 -27.47 27.24
CA GLU A 176 42.71 -28.09 28.56
C GLU A 176 43.09 -29.57 28.46
N PHE A 177 42.47 -30.33 27.54
CA PHE A 177 42.84 -31.72 27.27
C PHE A 177 44.24 -31.89 26.67
N ARG A 178 44.76 -30.86 25.98
CA ARG A 178 46.12 -30.87 25.40
C ARG A 178 47.20 -30.38 26.35
N ARG A 179 46.87 -29.92 27.56
CA ARG A 179 47.89 -29.62 28.58
C ARG A 179 48.50 -30.95 29.07
N PRO A 180 49.82 -31.15 28.96
CA PRO A 180 50.45 -32.39 29.40
C PRO A 180 50.31 -32.53 30.91
N GLY A 181 49.69 -33.61 31.40
CA GLY A 181 49.63 -33.91 32.84
C GLY A 181 48.36 -34.59 33.40
N ARG A 182 47.33 -34.93 32.61
CA ARG A 182 46.10 -35.60 33.11
C ARG A 182 45.83 -36.99 32.51
N GLY A 183 46.89 -37.72 32.18
CA GLY A 183 46.80 -39.07 31.62
C GLY A 183 47.72 -40.08 32.30
N ASN A 184 48.08 -39.90 33.56
CA ASN A 184 48.80 -40.89 34.36
C ASN A 184 48.28 -40.86 35.80
N SER A 185 47.30 -41.71 36.10
CA SER A 185 47.05 -42.39 37.39
C SER A 185 45.98 -43.45 37.14
#